data_AF-A0A7X7MCL6-F1
#
_entry.id   AF-A0A7X7MCL6-F1
#
_cell.length_a   1.000
_cell.length_b   1.000
_cell.length_c   1.000
_cell.angle_alpha   90.00
_cell.angle_beta   90.00
_cell.angle_gamma   90.00
#
_symmetry.space_group_name_H-M   'P 1'
#
loop_
_entity.id
_entity.type
_entity.pdbx_description
1 polymer ?
#
loop_
_entity_poly.entity_id
_entity_poly.type
_entity_poly.pdbx_seq_one_letter_code
_entity_poly.pdbx_strand_id
1 'polypeptide(L)'
;MKGLDAMEVALCDLLVDNDPFRLDSEYNGKNARILTNTVRRFGAEQFGDSHPTIIHPTEIVRQYVEDGGMWFFRAQNLRPLRVDETDKVFISEADAAKLAKNRLKERDVVMTRTGANRGDCALFASPDPAIASSHTFIIRSQHWSPAFLVAFFNSMYGKAQVDRGVYGAAQPEIAPYFLRNIWIPKVSDHFQQEIALALENAENNRRKSLYSVAEAEQSLLCALDLEDWRPPEPLTYTRRASDVFAAGRMDADYFAPRVDGLLKRLSRGGQTVGDVAPARR
;
A
#
# COMPACT_ATOMS: atom_id res chain seq x y z
N MET A 1 -8.88 30.53 -6.09
CA MET A 1 -9.61 30.12 -4.87
C MET A 1 -10.97 29.59 -5.29
N LYS A 2 -11.31 28.34 -4.98
CA LYS A 2 -12.73 27.93 -5.00
C LYS A 2 -13.42 28.78 -3.93
N GLY A 3 -14.54 29.43 -4.27
CA GLY A 3 -15.24 30.32 -3.34
C GLY A 3 -15.73 29.60 -2.08
N LEU A 4 -16.18 30.36 -1.08
CA LEU A 4 -16.89 29.83 0.08
C LEU A 4 -18.12 29.03 -0.39
N ASP A 5 -18.17 27.75 -0.04
CA ASP A 5 -19.32 26.88 -0.28
C ASP A 5 -20.12 26.78 1.03
N ALA A 6 -21.37 27.22 1.00
CA ALA A 6 -22.28 27.18 2.13
C ALA A 6 -23.51 26.34 1.79
N MET A 7 -24.02 25.60 2.76
CA MET A 7 -25.22 24.78 2.63
C MET A 7 -26.02 24.85 3.93
N GLU A 8 -27.34 25.04 3.81
CA GLU A 8 -28.28 24.88 4.91
C GLU A 8 -28.70 23.41 4.99
N VAL A 9 -28.73 22.86 6.21
CA VAL A 9 -29.11 21.48 6.48
C VAL A 9 -30.12 21.48 7.62
N ALA A 10 -31.29 20.87 7.39
CA ALA A 10 -32.28 20.70 8.45
C ALA A 10 -31.71 19.81 9.57
N LEU A 11 -32.01 20.14 10.84
CA LEU A 11 -31.50 19.39 11.99
C LEU A 11 -31.87 17.90 11.94
N CYS A 12 -33.08 17.56 11.48
CA CYS A 12 -33.49 16.17 11.29
C CYS A 12 -32.58 15.43 10.30
N ASP A 13 -32.22 16.05 9.18
CA ASP A 13 -31.33 15.50 8.15
C ASP A 13 -29.86 15.48 8.58
N LEU A 14 -29.49 16.31 9.56
CA LEU A 14 -28.15 16.33 10.15
C LEU A 14 -27.93 15.16 11.10
N LEU A 15 -29.00 14.70 11.76
CA LEU A 15 -28.97 13.58 12.71
C LEU A 15 -28.95 12.21 12.02
N VAL A 16 -29.39 12.13 10.77
CA VAL A 16 -29.29 10.89 9.97
C VAL A 16 -27.82 10.53 9.80
N ASP A 17 -27.46 9.27 10.07
CA ASP A 17 -26.11 8.71 9.92
C ASP A 17 -24.97 9.40 10.69
N ASN A 18 -25.33 10.31 11.61
CA ASN A 18 -24.44 11.17 12.39
C ASN A 18 -24.56 10.91 13.90
N ASP A 19 -24.40 9.66 14.31
CA ASP A 19 -24.36 9.24 15.72
C ASP A 19 -23.43 10.09 16.61
N PRO A 20 -22.23 10.54 16.16
CA PRO A 20 -21.36 11.37 16.99
C PRO A 20 -21.75 12.87 17.02
N PHE A 21 -22.84 13.27 16.36
CA PHE A 21 -23.32 14.66 16.29
C PHE A 21 -22.25 15.66 15.81
N ARG A 22 -21.58 15.35 14.69
CA ARG A 22 -20.56 16.22 14.08
C ARG A 22 -21.19 17.36 13.30
N LEU A 23 -20.73 18.58 13.58
CA LEU A 23 -21.19 19.84 12.95
C LEU A 23 -20.17 20.45 11.98
N ASP A 24 -18.97 19.87 11.88
CA ASP A 24 -17.89 20.39 11.04
C ASP A 24 -18.15 20.20 9.54
N SER A 25 -17.46 21.01 8.73
CA SER A 25 -17.62 21.07 7.28
C SER A 25 -17.08 19.84 6.56
N GLU A 26 -16.11 19.16 7.15
CA GLU A 26 -15.48 17.95 6.64
C GLU A 26 -16.48 16.79 6.70
N TYR A 27 -17.25 16.71 7.79
CA TYR A 27 -18.32 15.72 7.94
C TYR A 27 -19.58 16.07 7.11
N ASN A 28 -19.95 17.35 7.08
CA ASN A 28 -21.22 17.82 6.49
C ASN A 28 -21.07 18.45 5.09
N GLY A 29 -19.92 18.24 4.45
CA GLY A 29 -19.61 18.84 3.16
C GLY A 29 -20.68 18.57 2.11
N LYS A 30 -21.04 19.62 1.37
CA LYS A 30 -22.08 19.61 0.34
C LYS A 30 -21.93 18.47 -0.67
N ASN A 31 -20.70 18.23 -1.15
CA ASN A 31 -20.42 17.17 -2.10
C ASN A 31 -20.75 15.77 -1.53
N ALA A 32 -20.32 15.49 -0.30
CA ALA A 32 -20.58 14.21 0.34
C ALA A 32 -22.09 13.98 0.53
N ARG A 33 -22.83 15.00 0.98
CA ARG A 33 -24.30 14.93 1.10
C ARG A 33 -24.99 14.67 -0.23
N ILE A 34 -24.60 15.36 -1.31
CA ILE A 34 -25.16 15.13 -2.65
C ILE A 34 -24.93 13.69 -3.09
N LEU A 35 -23.70 13.18 -2.95
CA LEU A 35 -23.35 11.83 -3.39
C LEU A 35 -24.06 10.76 -2.54
N THR A 36 -24.13 10.92 -1.22
CA THR A 36 -24.92 10.04 -0.34
C THR A 36 -26.41 10.05 -0.70
N ASN A 37 -26.99 11.23 -0.96
CA ASN A 37 -28.40 11.32 -1.34
C ASN A 37 -28.67 10.68 -2.70
N THR A 38 -27.75 10.78 -3.66
CA THR A 38 -27.84 10.06 -4.93
C THR A 38 -27.89 8.54 -4.69
N VAL A 39 -27.00 8.00 -3.85
CA VAL A 39 -27.03 6.57 -3.48
C VAL A 39 -28.37 6.18 -2.88
N ARG A 40 -28.87 6.96 -1.92
CA ARG A 40 -30.16 6.69 -1.24
C ARG A 40 -31.36 6.71 -2.20
N ARG A 41 -31.35 7.56 -3.24
CA ARG A 41 -32.43 7.63 -4.25
C ARG A 41 -32.58 6.36 -5.08
N PHE A 42 -31.51 5.59 -5.28
CA PHE A 42 -31.55 4.32 -5.99
C PHE A 42 -31.95 3.13 -5.10
N GLY A 43 -32.34 3.39 -3.84
CA GLY A 43 -32.50 2.38 -2.82
C GLY A 43 -31.14 2.06 -2.19
N ALA A 44 -31.05 2.19 -0.88
CA ALA A 44 -29.85 1.91 -0.12
C ALA A 44 -30.19 1.44 1.28
N GLU A 45 -29.23 0.79 1.92
CA GLU A 45 -29.26 0.49 3.36
C GLU A 45 -27.95 0.89 3.99
N GLN A 46 -27.95 1.11 5.30
CA GLN A 46 -26.70 1.36 6.01
C GLN A 46 -25.90 0.07 6.06
N PHE A 47 -24.59 0.16 5.88
CA PHE A 47 -23.73 -1.01 5.84
C PHE A 47 -23.87 -1.83 7.12
N GLY A 48 -24.07 -1.17 8.26
CA GLY A 48 -24.35 -1.78 9.55
C GLY A 48 -25.54 -2.73 9.56
N ASP A 49 -26.60 -2.44 8.79
CA ASP A 49 -27.83 -3.23 8.73
C ASP A 49 -27.60 -4.61 8.12
N SER A 50 -26.59 -4.74 7.25
CA SER A 50 -26.15 -6.02 6.67
C SER A 50 -25.24 -6.85 7.60
N HIS A 51 -25.03 -6.39 8.84
CA HIS A 51 -24.23 -7.04 9.88
C HIS A 51 -22.80 -7.44 9.43
N PRO A 52 -22.01 -6.54 8.81
CA PRO A 52 -20.67 -6.85 8.36
C PRO A 52 -19.74 -7.07 9.56
N THR A 53 -18.76 -7.95 9.36
CA THR A 53 -17.62 -8.07 10.24
C THR A 53 -16.57 -7.05 9.81
N ILE A 54 -16.32 -6.06 10.66
CA ILE A 54 -15.30 -5.03 10.46
C ILE A 54 -14.27 -5.21 11.58
N ILE A 55 -13.06 -5.60 11.22
CA ILE A 55 -11.95 -5.83 12.15
C ILE A 55 -11.00 -4.65 12.04
N HIS A 56 -10.76 -3.99 13.17
CA HIS A 56 -9.62 -3.09 13.37
C HIS A 56 -8.47 -3.92 13.95
N PRO A 57 -7.42 -4.20 13.17
CA PRO A 57 -6.26 -4.98 13.60
C PRO A 57 -5.55 -4.32 14.79
N THR A 58 -5.05 -5.13 15.72
CA THR A 58 -4.32 -4.64 16.90
C THR A 58 -2.83 -4.52 16.63
N GLU A 59 -2.13 -3.63 17.33
CA GLU A 59 -0.66 -3.56 17.30
C GLU A 59 -0.01 -4.29 18.48
N ILE A 60 1.19 -4.80 18.22
CA ILE A 60 2.13 -5.26 19.24
C ILE A 60 3.54 -4.75 18.88
N VAL A 61 4.43 -4.74 19.86
CA VAL A 61 5.87 -4.72 19.57
C VAL A 61 6.20 -6.01 18.84
N ARG A 62 6.82 -5.88 17.67
CA ARG A 62 7.06 -6.97 16.72
C ARG A 62 8.50 -6.93 16.24
N GLN A 63 9.03 -8.09 15.89
CA GLN A 63 10.33 -8.22 15.25
C GLN A 63 10.15 -8.51 13.75
N TYR A 64 10.76 -7.67 12.92
CA TYR A 64 10.89 -7.96 11.48
C TYR A 64 11.97 -9.02 11.25
N VAL A 65 11.72 -9.90 10.30
CA VAL A 65 12.61 -10.99 9.91
C VAL A 65 12.88 -10.92 8.41
N GLU A 66 14.10 -11.24 7.99
CA GLU A 66 14.53 -11.22 6.59
C GLU A 66 14.11 -12.49 5.84
N ASP A 67 14.30 -13.67 6.46
CA ASP A 67 13.96 -14.97 5.90
C ASP A 67 13.01 -15.77 6.81
N GLY A 68 12.00 -16.38 6.21
CA GLY A 68 10.95 -17.10 6.93
C GLY A 68 10.01 -16.19 7.72
N GLY A 69 8.81 -16.67 8.04
CA GLY A 69 7.80 -15.91 8.77
C GLY A 69 6.57 -15.54 7.94
N MET A 70 5.73 -14.68 8.50
CA MET A 70 4.43 -14.34 7.91
C MET A 70 4.44 -12.90 7.38
N TRP A 71 3.88 -12.71 6.19
CA TRP A 71 3.79 -11.39 5.58
C TRP A 71 3.01 -10.43 6.49
N PHE A 72 3.63 -9.32 6.88
CA PHE A 72 2.98 -8.22 7.58
C PHE A 72 2.48 -7.20 6.57
N PHE A 73 1.17 -7.22 6.33
CA PHE A 73 0.48 -6.38 5.36
C PHE A 73 0.33 -4.94 5.90
N ARG A 74 1.16 -4.04 5.36
CA ARG A 74 1.17 -2.62 5.72
C ARG A 74 0.19 -1.85 4.84
N ALA A 75 -0.29 -0.69 5.31
CA ALA A 75 -1.13 0.20 4.50
C ALA A 75 -0.49 0.61 3.14
N GLN A 76 0.85 0.66 3.06
CA GLN A 76 1.56 0.93 1.81
C GLN A 76 1.43 -0.19 0.75
N ASN A 77 1.11 -1.42 1.17
CA ASN A 77 0.85 -2.55 0.28
C ASN A 77 -0.56 -2.50 -0.31
N LEU A 78 -1.35 -1.47 0.01
CA LEU A 78 -2.70 -1.29 -0.50
C LEU A 78 -2.73 -0.12 -1.49
N ARG A 79 -3.26 -0.38 -2.68
CA ARG A 79 -3.57 0.61 -3.71
C ARG A 79 -5.05 0.51 -4.09
N PRO A 80 -5.64 1.53 -4.72
CA PRO A 80 -7.01 1.43 -5.22
C PRO A 80 -7.17 0.19 -6.10
N LEU A 81 -8.09 -0.68 -5.72
CA LEU A 81 -8.48 -1.92 -6.41
C LEU A 81 -7.41 -3.02 -6.46
N ARG A 82 -6.21 -2.83 -5.90
CA ARG A 82 -5.14 -3.84 -5.97
C ARG A 82 -4.26 -3.89 -4.73
N VAL A 83 -3.73 -5.08 -4.48
CA VAL A 83 -2.66 -5.29 -3.51
C VAL A 83 -1.30 -5.13 -4.21
N ASP A 84 -0.38 -4.45 -3.54
CA ASP A 84 0.98 -4.17 -4.00
C ASP A 84 1.99 -5.06 -3.25
N GLU A 85 2.63 -5.94 -4.00
CA GLU A 85 3.46 -7.04 -3.50
C GLU A 85 4.97 -6.77 -3.61
N THR A 86 5.42 -5.60 -4.07
CA THR A 86 6.84 -5.35 -4.35
C THR A 86 7.71 -5.11 -3.10
N ASP A 87 7.12 -4.66 -2.00
CA ASP A 87 7.82 -4.35 -0.73
C ASP A 87 7.16 -5.09 0.45
N LYS A 88 7.16 -6.42 0.36
CA LYS A 88 6.70 -7.30 1.44
C LYS A 88 7.73 -7.32 2.57
N VAL A 89 7.23 -7.21 3.79
CA VAL A 89 8.01 -7.39 5.01
C VAL A 89 7.39 -8.49 5.83
N PHE A 90 8.22 -9.21 6.59
CA PHE A 90 7.80 -10.39 7.32
C PHE A 90 8.00 -10.18 8.81
N ILE A 91 7.11 -10.77 9.61
CA ILE A 91 7.24 -10.84 11.07
C ILE A 91 7.40 -12.30 11.49
N SER A 92 8.01 -12.51 12.65
CA SER A 92 8.17 -13.85 13.22
C SER A 92 6.81 -14.57 13.37
N GLU A 93 6.78 -15.89 13.22
CA GLU A 93 5.56 -16.67 13.42
C GLU A 93 5.00 -16.53 14.84
N ALA A 94 5.88 -16.38 15.83
CA ALA A 94 5.49 -16.16 17.22
C ALA A 94 4.73 -14.83 17.41
N ASP A 95 5.14 -13.77 16.71
CA ASP A 95 4.43 -12.49 16.73
C ASP A 95 3.14 -12.55 15.91
N ALA A 96 3.17 -13.21 14.76
CA ALA A 96 1.98 -13.45 13.95
C ALA A 96 0.89 -14.23 14.73
N ALA A 97 1.28 -15.22 15.54
CA ALA A 97 0.38 -16.00 16.38
C ALA A 97 -0.35 -15.14 17.44
N LYS A 98 0.33 -14.13 18.01
CA LYS A 98 -0.29 -13.17 18.93
C LYS A 98 -1.31 -12.27 18.23
N LEU A 99 -1.17 -12.08 16.91
CA LEU A 99 -2.02 -11.27 16.05
C LEU A 99 -3.05 -12.09 15.27
N ALA A 100 -3.51 -13.23 15.80
CA ALA A 100 -4.44 -14.13 15.10
C ALA A 100 -5.72 -13.44 14.57
N LYS A 101 -6.21 -12.39 15.24
CA LYS A 101 -7.38 -11.59 14.80
C LYS A 101 -7.09 -10.72 13.58
N ASN A 102 -5.83 -10.35 13.35
CA ASN A 102 -5.39 -9.55 12.22
C ASN A 102 -5.17 -10.38 10.95
N ARG A 103 -5.40 -11.70 11.01
CA ARG A 103 -5.12 -12.60 9.90
C ARG A 103 -6.05 -12.32 8.73
N LEU A 104 -5.43 -11.99 7.60
CA LEU A 104 -6.07 -11.86 6.30
C LEU A 104 -6.35 -13.23 5.70
N LYS A 105 -7.50 -13.32 5.05
CA LYS A 105 -7.94 -14.47 4.27
C LYS A 105 -8.18 -14.03 2.84
N GLU A 106 -8.04 -14.97 1.92
CA GLU A 106 -8.40 -14.74 0.53
C GLU A 106 -9.83 -14.17 0.45
N ARG A 107 -10.01 -13.19 -0.43
CA ARG A 107 -11.25 -12.43 -0.67
C ARG A 107 -11.68 -11.51 0.47
N ASP A 108 -10.86 -11.33 1.51
CA ASP A 108 -11.09 -10.25 2.47
C ASP A 108 -11.05 -8.89 1.74
N VAL A 109 -11.99 -8.02 2.06
CA VAL A 109 -11.93 -6.61 1.65
C VAL A 109 -10.98 -5.91 2.61
N VAL A 110 -9.87 -5.41 2.10
CA VAL A 110 -8.93 -4.60 2.87
C VAL A 110 -9.15 -3.14 2.55
N MET A 111 -9.13 -2.28 3.56
CA MET A 111 -9.27 -0.82 3.41
C MET A 111 -8.17 -0.12 4.20
N THR A 112 -7.51 0.89 3.63
CA THR A 112 -6.57 1.72 4.38
C THR A 112 -7.30 2.60 5.39
N ARG A 113 -6.87 2.58 6.65
CA ARG A 113 -7.49 3.37 7.73
C ARG A 113 -6.87 4.76 7.88
N THR A 114 -5.55 4.87 7.70
CA THR A 114 -4.78 6.04 8.12
C THR A 114 -4.00 6.68 6.98
N GLY A 115 -3.85 8.01 7.02
CA GLY A 115 -2.96 8.75 6.13
C GLY A 115 -3.59 9.18 4.81
N ALA A 116 -2.74 9.45 3.82
CA ALA A 116 -3.17 10.00 2.52
C ALA A 116 -4.03 9.03 1.70
N ASN A 117 -3.76 7.72 1.81
CA ASN A 117 -4.44 6.67 1.04
C ASN A 117 -5.65 6.08 1.78
N ARG A 118 -6.12 6.72 2.87
CA ARG A 118 -7.28 6.25 3.64
C ARG A 118 -8.49 6.05 2.74
N GLY A 119 -9.26 4.99 3.00
CA GLY A 119 -10.42 4.62 2.19
C GLY A 119 -10.09 3.89 0.89
N ASP A 120 -8.83 3.84 0.46
CA ASP A 120 -8.44 2.93 -0.63
C ASP A 120 -8.74 1.50 -0.22
N CYS A 121 -9.36 0.75 -1.14
CA CYS A 121 -9.74 -0.63 -0.89
C CYS A 121 -9.21 -1.58 -1.96
N ALA A 122 -8.96 -2.82 -1.59
CA ALA A 122 -8.63 -3.90 -2.51
C ALA A 122 -9.18 -5.23 -2.01
N LEU A 123 -9.27 -6.22 -2.90
CA LEU A 123 -9.44 -7.61 -2.50
C LEU A 123 -8.08 -8.19 -2.15
N PHE A 124 -7.97 -8.82 -0.99
CA PHE A 124 -6.80 -9.63 -0.69
C PHE A 124 -6.86 -10.93 -1.50
N ALA A 125 -5.96 -11.06 -2.46
CA ALA A 125 -5.94 -12.17 -3.43
C ALA A 125 -4.71 -13.07 -3.31
N SER A 126 -3.99 -12.99 -2.18
CA SER A 126 -2.82 -13.85 -1.95
C SER A 126 -3.27 -15.23 -1.45
N PRO A 127 -2.71 -16.33 -2.00
CA PRO A 127 -2.96 -17.66 -1.48
C PRO A 127 -2.34 -17.85 -0.08
N ASP A 128 -1.29 -17.10 0.23
CA ASP A 128 -0.62 -17.15 1.53
C ASP A 128 -1.29 -16.21 2.54
N PRO A 129 -1.48 -16.65 3.79
CA PRO A 129 -2.02 -15.82 4.83
C PRO A 129 -1.06 -14.67 5.17
N ALA A 130 -1.62 -13.50 5.46
CA ALA A 130 -0.88 -12.33 5.93
C ALA A 130 -1.48 -11.79 7.23
N ILE A 131 -0.72 -10.97 7.95
CA ILE A 131 -1.14 -10.25 9.14
C ILE A 131 -1.33 -8.78 8.78
N ALA A 132 -2.56 -8.29 8.89
CA ALA A 132 -2.87 -6.89 8.68
C ALA A 132 -2.30 -5.99 9.80
N SER A 133 -1.72 -4.86 9.43
CA SER A 133 -1.37 -3.78 10.36
C SER A 133 -2.61 -3.02 10.86
N SER A 134 -2.50 -2.34 12.01
CA SER A 134 -3.60 -1.49 12.55
C SER A 134 -3.96 -0.28 11.67
N HIS A 135 -3.15 -0.01 10.66
CA HIS A 135 -3.39 1.03 9.66
C HIS A 135 -4.33 0.57 8.53
N THR A 136 -4.92 -0.61 8.66
CA THR A 136 -5.86 -1.20 7.69
C THR A 136 -7.10 -1.72 8.40
N PHE A 137 -8.23 -1.82 7.71
CA PHE A 137 -9.41 -2.56 8.14
C PHE A 137 -9.52 -3.86 7.36
N ILE A 138 -10.04 -4.89 8.01
CA ILE A 138 -10.48 -6.13 7.36
C ILE A 138 -12.00 -6.15 7.39
N ILE A 139 -12.64 -6.23 6.23
CA ILE A 139 -14.08 -6.19 6.07
C ILE A 139 -14.54 -7.51 5.45
N ARG A 140 -15.53 -8.15 6.08
CA ARG A 140 -16.17 -9.38 5.59
C ARG A 140 -17.68 -9.20 5.63
N SER A 141 -18.34 -9.54 4.53
CA SER A 141 -19.79 -9.49 4.37
C SER A 141 -20.29 -10.79 3.77
N GLN A 142 -21.44 -11.26 4.26
CA GLN A 142 -22.20 -12.36 3.64
C GLN A 142 -23.33 -11.84 2.74
N HIS A 143 -23.69 -10.56 2.89
CA HIS A 143 -24.79 -9.93 2.14
C HIS A 143 -24.31 -9.34 0.81
N TRP A 144 -23.10 -8.80 0.79
CA TRP A 144 -22.52 -8.12 -0.36
C TRP A 144 -21.33 -8.89 -0.91
N SER A 145 -21.22 -8.96 -2.23
CA SER A 145 -20.01 -9.46 -2.90
C SER A 145 -18.80 -8.63 -2.48
N PRO A 146 -17.68 -9.24 -2.04
CA PRO A 146 -16.44 -8.53 -1.73
C PRO A 146 -15.96 -7.63 -2.88
N ALA A 147 -16.09 -8.10 -4.12
CA ALA A 147 -15.72 -7.35 -5.32
C ALA A 147 -16.56 -6.08 -5.49
N PHE A 148 -17.87 -6.19 -5.25
CA PHE A 148 -18.76 -5.05 -5.27
C PHE A 148 -18.40 -4.02 -4.20
N LEU A 149 -18.15 -4.47 -2.95
CA LEU A 149 -17.72 -3.58 -1.87
C LEU A 149 -16.44 -2.83 -2.22
N VAL A 150 -15.43 -3.52 -2.75
CA VAL A 150 -14.17 -2.90 -3.19
C VAL A 150 -14.40 -1.86 -4.28
N ALA A 151 -15.21 -2.16 -5.29
CA ALA A 151 -15.54 -1.20 -6.33
C ALA A 151 -16.31 0.01 -5.78
N PHE A 152 -17.30 -0.23 -4.92
CA PHE A 152 -18.12 0.81 -4.32
C PHE A 152 -17.29 1.75 -3.44
N PHE A 153 -16.52 1.23 -2.48
CA PHE A 153 -15.69 2.05 -1.60
C PHE A 153 -14.63 2.85 -2.36
N ASN A 154 -14.12 2.34 -3.48
CA ASN A 154 -13.20 3.09 -4.32
C ASN A 154 -13.87 4.11 -5.25
N SER A 155 -15.18 4.00 -5.49
CA SER A 155 -15.94 4.95 -6.31
C SER A 155 -16.07 6.31 -5.63
N MET A 156 -16.45 7.34 -6.38
CA MET A 156 -16.73 8.67 -5.82
C MET A 156 -17.83 8.63 -4.75
N TYR A 157 -18.81 7.72 -4.84
CA TYR A 157 -19.90 7.59 -3.89
C TYR A 157 -19.46 6.96 -2.57
N GLY A 158 -18.60 5.95 -2.63
CA GLY A 158 -18.04 5.31 -1.44
C GLY A 158 -17.01 6.20 -0.77
N LYS A 159 -16.03 6.72 -1.54
CA LYS A 159 -14.98 7.60 -1.01
C LYS A 159 -15.55 8.82 -0.29
N ALA A 160 -16.51 9.51 -0.91
CA ALA A 160 -17.13 10.70 -0.29
C ALA A 160 -17.83 10.40 1.02
N GLN A 161 -18.35 9.18 1.22
CA GLN A 161 -18.93 8.75 2.49
C GLN A 161 -17.85 8.41 3.51
N VAL A 162 -16.86 7.61 3.12
CA VAL A 162 -15.73 7.21 3.98
C VAL A 162 -14.98 8.43 4.52
N ASP A 163 -14.76 9.45 3.68
CA ASP A 163 -14.05 10.67 4.06
C ASP A 163 -14.75 11.47 5.17
N ARG A 164 -16.09 11.36 5.32
CA ARG A 164 -16.81 11.98 6.43
C ARG A 164 -16.39 11.37 7.78
N GLY A 165 -15.99 10.10 7.78
CA GLY A 165 -15.53 9.38 8.97
C GLY A 165 -14.13 9.75 9.45
N VAL A 166 -13.46 10.68 8.76
CA VAL A 166 -12.08 11.05 9.04
C VAL A 166 -12.01 12.00 10.23
N TYR A 167 -11.10 11.71 11.15
CA TYR A 167 -10.76 12.56 12.29
C TYR A 167 -9.25 12.65 12.46
N GLY A 168 -8.79 13.62 13.26
CA GLY A 168 -7.37 13.86 13.52
C GLY A 168 -6.73 14.76 12.47
N ALA A 169 -6.06 15.82 12.94
CA ALA A 169 -5.45 16.82 12.05
C ALA A 169 -4.07 16.39 11.51
N ALA A 170 -3.18 15.90 12.38
CA ALA A 170 -1.81 15.55 12.01
C ALA A 170 -1.68 14.17 11.34
N GLN A 171 -2.47 13.19 11.79
CA GLN A 171 -2.58 11.87 11.19
C GLN A 171 -4.07 11.57 11.02
N PRO A 172 -4.63 11.84 9.82
CA PRO A 172 -6.05 11.59 9.58
C PRO A 172 -6.32 10.08 9.57
N GLU A 173 -7.31 9.66 10.33
CA GLU A 173 -7.74 8.28 10.45
C GLU A 173 -9.26 8.15 10.30
N ILE A 174 -9.72 7.00 9.81
CA ILE A 174 -11.14 6.67 9.77
C ILE A 174 -11.53 5.96 11.07
N ALA A 175 -12.64 6.37 11.67
CA ALA A 175 -13.16 5.71 12.87
C ALA A 175 -13.76 4.34 12.52
N PRO A 176 -13.42 3.24 13.23
CA PRO A 176 -13.92 1.91 12.88
C PRO A 176 -15.45 1.80 12.90
N TYR A 177 -16.11 2.46 13.86
CA TYR A 177 -17.57 2.45 13.97
C TYR A 177 -18.25 3.14 12.79
N PHE A 178 -17.60 4.16 12.21
CA PHE A 178 -18.18 5.00 11.16
C PHE A 178 -18.47 4.21 9.88
N LEU A 179 -17.71 3.17 9.58
CA LEU A 179 -17.95 2.33 8.40
C LEU A 179 -19.36 1.72 8.39
N ARG A 180 -19.98 1.51 9.57
CA ARG A 180 -21.36 1.01 9.67
C ARG A 180 -22.39 2.00 9.16
N ASN A 181 -22.07 3.29 9.13
CA ASN A 181 -23.00 4.37 8.76
C ASN A 181 -23.01 4.65 7.25
N ILE A 182 -22.13 4.00 6.48
CA ILE A 182 -22.04 4.17 5.03
C ILE A 182 -23.30 3.58 4.38
N TRP A 183 -23.95 4.36 3.52
CA TRP A 183 -25.07 3.88 2.71
C TRP A 183 -24.53 3.13 1.50
N ILE A 184 -24.97 1.88 1.35
CA ILE A 184 -24.63 1.01 0.21
C ILE A 184 -25.87 0.87 -0.67
N PRO A 185 -25.77 1.13 -1.99
CA PRO A 185 -26.91 1.01 -2.89
C PRO A 185 -27.33 -0.46 -3.04
N LYS A 186 -28.64 -0.69 -3.07
CA LYS A 186 -29.23 -2.00 -3.36
C LYS A 186 -29.10 -2.28 -4.84
N VAL A 187 -28.23 -3.23 -5.18
CA VAL A 187 -27.96 -3.65 -6.55
C VAL A 187 -28.27 -5.14 -6.73
N SER A 188 -28.60 -5.54 -7.96
CA SER A 188 -28.88 -6.94 -8.26
C SER A 188 -27.63 -7.82 -8.14
N ASP A 189 -27.81 -9.10 -7.83
CA ASP A 189 -26.72 -10.08 -7.80
C ASP A 189 -25.98 -10.15 -9.14
N HIS A 190 -26.71 -10.04 -10.26
CA HIS A 190 -26.14 -9.94 -11.60
C HIS A 190 -25.15 -8.76 -11.71
N PHE A 191 -25.53 -7.57 -11.24
CA PHE A 191 -24.64 -6.41 -11.28
C PHE A 191 -23.39 -6.62 -10.40
N GLN A 192 -23.55 -7.24 -9.23
CA GLN A 192 -22.42 -7.59 -8.37
C GLN A 192 -21.47 -8.60 -9.03
N GLN A 193 -22.02 -9.56 -9.79
CA GLN A 193 -21.24 -10.55 -10.56
C GLN A 193 -20.48 -9.90 -11.71
N GLU A 194 -21.10 -8.98 -12.46
CA GLU A 194 -20.44 -8.23 -13.53
C GLU A 194 -19.23 -7.43 -13.01
N ILE A 195 -19.35 -6.81 -11.82
CA ILE A 195 -18.24 -6.13 -11.17
C ILE A 195 -17.13 -7.11 -10.79
N ALA A 196 -17.49 -8.29 -10.27
CA ALA A 196 -16.51 -9.32 -9.92
C ALA A 196 -15.73 -9.79 -11.16
N LEU A 197 -16.43 -10.06 -12.26
CA LEU A 197 -15.82 -10.43 -13.54
C LEU A 197 -14.91 -9.31 -14.08
N ALA A 198 -15.33 -8.05 -13.99
CA ALA A 198 -14.52 -6.91 -14.42
C ALA A 198 -13.22 -6.79 -13.61
N LEU A 199 -13.27 -6.95 -12.28
CA LEU A 199 -12.07 -6.93 -11.43
C LEU A 199 -11.14 -8.12 -11.71
N GLU A 200 -11.70 -9.31 -11.90
CA GLU A 200 -10.91 -10.50 -12.26
C GLU A 200 -10.22 -10.34 -13.62
N ASN A 201 -10.94 -9.83 -14.62
CA ASN A 201 -10.38 -9.55 -15.94
C ASN A 201 -9.28 -8.49 -15.87
N ALA A 202 -9.46 -7.43 -15.05
CA ALA A 202 -8.45 -6.41 -14.84
C ALA A 202 -7.15 -7.01 -14.24
N GLU A 203 -7.27 -7.88 -13.23
CA GLU A 203 -6.12 -8.51 -12.60
C GLU A 203 -5.43 -9.51 -13.55
N ASN A 204 -6.20 -10.28 -14.32
CA ASN A 204 -5.65 -11.17 -15.33
C ASN A 204 -4.88 -10.40 -16.42
N ASN A 205 -5.42 -9.27 -16.89
CA ASN A 205 -4.74 -8.42 -17.86
C ASN A 205 -3.47 -7.79 -17.27
N ARG A 206 -3.50 -7.39 -16.00
CA ARG A 206 -2.30 -6.87 -15.30
C ARG A 206 -1.21 -7.93 -15.20
N ARG A 207 -1.56 -9.16 -14.82
CA ARG A 207 -0.62 -10.29 -14.76
C ARG A 207 -0.01 -10.61 -16.13
N LYS A 208 -0.83 -10.65 -17.19
CA LYS A 208 -0.35 -10.81 -18.57
C LYS A 208 0.62 -9.69 -18.96
N SER A 209 0.30 -8.44 -18.64
CA SER A 209 1.16 -7.30 -18.91
C SER A 209 2.52 -7.43 -18.20
N LEU A 210 2.54 -7.84 -16.93
CA LEU A 210 3.79 -8.04 -16.19
C LEU A 210 4.64 -9.15 -16.81
N TYR A 211 4.01 -10.25 -17.21
CA TYR A 211 4.69 -11.34 -17.90
C TYR A 211 5.30 -10.88 -19.23
N SER A 212 4.54 -10.16 -20.07
CA SER A 212 5.04 -9.64 -21.34
C SER A 212 6.17 -8.63 -21.19
N VAL A 213 6.17 -7.81 -20.13
CA VAL A 213 7.29 -6.91 -19.83
C VAL A 213 8.55 -7.69 -19.47
N ALA A 214 8.43 -8.70 -18.62
CA ALA A 214 9.56 -9.56 -18.25
C ALA A 214 10.11 -10.35 -19.45
N GLU A 215 9.23 -10.86 -20.33
CA GLU A 215 9.60 -11.54 -21.56
C GLU A 215 10.33 -10.60 -22.54
N ALA A 216 9.86 -9.36 -22.69
CA ALA A 216 10.51 -8.36 -23.53
C ALA A 216 11.88 -7.96 -22.98
N GLU A 217 12.01 -7.81 -21.66
CA GLU A 217 13.29 -7.56 -20.99
C GLU A 217 14.28 -8.70 -21.25
N GLN A 218 13.86 -9.95 -21.04
CA GLN A 218 14.71 -11.11 -21.31
C GLN A 218 15.12 -11.19 -22.78
N SER A 219 14.19 -10.95 -23.71
CA SER A 219 14.47 -10.95 -25.16
C SER A 219 15.50 -9.89 -25.53
N LEU A 220 15.41 -8.70 -24.93
CA LEU A 220 16.37 -7.62 -25.14
C LEU A 220 17.75 -7.98 -24.57
N LEU A 221 17.81 -8.53 -23.36
CA LEU A 221 19.06 -8.96 -22.74
C LEU A 221 19.73 -10.06 -23.58
N CYS A 222 18.97 -11.01 -24.10
CA CYS A 222 19.46 -12.07 -25.00
C CYS A 222 20.04 -11.48 -26.29
N ALA A 223 19.31 -10.60 -26.96
CA ALA A 223 19.75 -9.98 -28.20
C ALA A 223 21.01 -9.11 -28.06
N LEU A 224 21.31 -8.65 -26.84
CA LEU A 224 22.49 -7.85 -26.52
C LEU A 224 23.63 -8.67 -25.90
N ASP A 225 23.48 -9.99 -25.74
CA ASP A 225 24.40 -10.87 -24.99
C ASP A 225 24.64 -10.39 -23.54
N LEU A 226 23.60 -9.85 -22.89
CA LEU A 226 23.64 -9.29 -21.54
C LEU A 226 22.92 -10.12 -20.47
N GLU A 227 22.38 -11.29 -20.79
CA GLU A 227 21.59 -12.12 -19.86
C GLU A 227 22.36 -12.48 -18.58
N ASP A 228 23.65 -12.79 -18.73
CA ASP A 228 24.56 -13.11 -17.63
C ASP A 228 25.60 -12.01 -17.37
N TRP A 229 25.37 -10.81 -17.91
CA TRP A 229 26.35 -9.73 -17.76
C TRP A 229 26.51 -9.37 -16.28
N ARG A 230 27.71 -9.60 -15.78
CA ARG A 230 28.12 -9.17 -14.45
C ARG A 230 29.03 -7.96 -14.63
N PRO A 231 28.74 -6.85 -13.93
CA PRO A 231 29.63 -5.72 -13.98
C PRO A 231 31.01 -6.17 -13.47
N PRO A 232 32.10 -5.87 -14.19
CA PRO A 232 33.45 -6.30 -13.81
C PRO A 232 33.92 -5.66 -12.50
N GLU A 233 33.31 -4.54 -12.12
CA GLU A 233 33.51 -3.84 -10.86
C GLU A 233 32.15 -3.54 -10.20
N PRO A 234 32.07 -3.48 -8.86
CA PRO A 234 30.83 -3.07 -8.19
C PRO A 234 30.35 -1.70 -8.70
N LEU A 235 29.10 -1.64 -9.15
CA LEU A 235 28.48 -0.41 -9.67
C LEU A 235 28.38 0.69 -8.59
N THR A 236 28.26 0.26 -7.34
CA THR A 236 28.28 1.14 -6.16
C THR A 236 29.18 0.52 -5.10
N TYR A 237 29.71 1.35 -4.22
CA TYR A 237 30.45 0.92 -3.04
C TYR A 237 30.30 1.96 -1.94
N THR A 238 30.50 1.53 -0.70
CA THR A 238 30.44 2.38 0.47
C THR A 238 31.81 2.47 1.15
N ARG A 239 32.06 3.60 1.81
CA ARG A 239 33.23 3.83 2.65
C ARG A 239 32.79 4.48 3.94
N ARG A 240 33.51 4.19 5.03
CA ARG A 240 33.26 4.86 6.30
C ARG A 240 33.78 6.29 6.22
N ALA A 241 33.05 7.21 6.83
CA ALA A 241 33.46 8.61 6.89
C ALA A 241 34.88 8.79 7.47
N SER A 242 35.25 7.97 8.46
CA SER A 242 36.60 7.96 9.04
C SER A 242 37.71 7.73 8.02
N ASP A 243 37.50 6.80 7.09
CA ASP A 243 38.50 6.40 6.09
C ASP A 243 38.65 7.51 5.03
N VAL A 244 37.56 8.19 4.70
CA VAL A 244 37.51 9.36 3.80
C VAL A 244 38.27 10.54 4.40
N PHE A 245 37.99 10.88 5.66
CA PHE A 245 38.69 11.97 6.34
C PHE A 245 40.17 11.69 6.56
N ALA A 246 40.54 10.45 6.88
CA ALA A 246 41.94 10.06 7.05
C ALA A 246 42.77 10.21 5.76
N ALA A 247 42.16 9.93 4.60
CA ALA A 247 42.80 10.12 3.31
C ALA A 247 42.83 11.58 2.83
N GLY A 248 42.08 12.49 3.48
CA GLY A 248 41.95 13.88 3.07
C GLY A 248 41.29 14.07 1.70
N ARG A 249 40.61 13.04 1.18
CA ARG A 249 39.98 13.03 -0.15
C ARG A 249 38.54 12.54 -0.04
N MET A 250 37.66 13.06 -0.88
CA MET A 250 36.22 12.74 -0.89
C MET A 250 35.70 12.50 -2.32
N ASP A 251 36.56 12.00 -3.21
CA ASP A 251 36.18 11.62 -4.57
C ASP A 251 35.99 10.11 -4.70
N ALA A 252 34.98 9.73 -5.48
CA ALA A 252 34.63 8.34 -5.74
C ALA A 252 35.82 7.58 -6.36
N ASP A 253 36.46 8.14 -7.39
CA ASP A 253 37.52 7.42 -8.11
C ASP A 253 38.65 6.93 -7.22
N TYR A 254 39.05 7.71 -6.22
CA TYR A 254 40.07 7.31 -5.24
C TYR A 254 39.67 6.10 -4.41
N PHE A 255 38.41 6.02 -3.99
CA PHE A 255 37.92 4.94 -3.13
C PHE A 255 37.34 3.75 -3.89
N ALA A 256 37.34 3.79 -5.22
CA ALA A 256 36.84 2.72 -6.05
C ALA A 256 37.49 1.36 -5.66
N PRO A 257 36.72 0.26 -5.60
CA PRO A 257 37.23 -1.07 -5.22
C PRO A 257 38.46 -1.51 -6.02
N ARG A 258 38.56 -1.12 -7.29
CA ARG A 258 39.74 -1.38 -8.14
C ARG A 258 41.03 -0.75 -7.59
N VAL A 259 40.95 0.46 -7.03
CA VAL A 259 42.11 1.17 -6.49
C VAL A 259 42.57 0.51 -5.20
N ASP A 260 41.65 0.20 -4.29
CA ASP A 260 41.97 -0.54 -3.06
C ASP A 260 42.56 -1.94 -3.37
N GLY A 261 41.97 -2.65 -4.34
CA GLY A 261 42.48 -3.93 -4.81
C GLY A 261 43.90 -3.85 -5.38
N LEU A 262 44.20 -2.80 -6.16
CA LEU A 262 45.54 -2.52 -6.69
C LEU A 262 46.54 -2.25 -5.55
N LEU A 263 46.21 -1.34 -4.63
CA LEU A 263 47.10 -0.97 -3.53
C LEU A 263 47.41 -2.17 -2.62
N LYS A 264 46.43 -3.05 -2.36
CA LYS A 264 46.62 -4.30 -1.61
C LYS A 264 47.54 -5.31 -2.33
N ARG A 265 47.51 -5.35 -3.66
CA ARG A 265 48.41 -6.23 -4.44
C ARG A 265 49.84 -5.71 -4.41
N LEU A 266 50.03 -4.40 -4.58
CA LEU A 266 51.34 -3.76 -4.53
C LEU A 266 51.98 -3.89 -3.14
N SER A 267 51.20 -3.68 -2.08
CA SER A 267 51.71 -3.79 -0.71
C SER A 267 52.15 -5.21 -0.33
N ARG A 268 51.54 -6.26 -0.89
CA ARG A 268 52.02 -7.65 -0.73
C ARG A 268 53.42 -7.87 -1.31
N GLY A 269 53.77 -7.12 -2.36
CA GLY A 269 55.09 -7.13 -2.96
C GLY A 269 56.05 -6.09 -2.37
N GLY A 270 55.63 -5.31 -1.36
CA GLY A 270 56.40 -4.19 -0.83
C GLY A 270 56.61 -3.03 -1.82
N GLN A 271 55.80 -2.99 -2.88
CA GLN A 271 55.90 -1.99 -3.94
C GLN A 271 54.84 -0.90 -3.77
N THR A 272 55.13 0.29 -4.30
CA THR A 272 54.19 1.40 -4.44
C THR A 272 53.84 1.62 -5.91
N VAL A 273 52.82 2.45 -6.18
CA VAL A 273 52.45 2.80 -7.57
C VAL A 273 53.64 3.45 -8.30
N GLY A 274 54.42 4.29 -7.61
CA GLY A 274 55.59 4.94 -8.18
C GLY A 274 56.70 3.97 -8.60
N ASP A 275 56.80 2.82 -7.92
CA ASP A 275 57.82 1.81 -8.21
C ASP A 275 57.53 1.02 -9.49
N VAL A 276 56.25 0.84 -9.82
CA VAL A 276 55.81 0.03 -10.97
C VAL A 276 55.30 0.86 -12.15
N ALA A 277 54.98 2.13 -11.92
CA ALA A 277 54.47 3.06 -12.92
C ALA A 277 55.08 4.45 -12.67
N PRO A 278 56.38 4.65 -12.99
CA PRO A 278 57.01 5.95 -12.84
C PRO A 278 56.31 6.99 -13.72
N ALA A 279 56.12 8.19 -13.19
CA ALA A 279 55.51 9.28 -13.94
C ALA A 279 56.29 9.51 -15.24
N ARG A 280 55.59 9.53 -16.37
CA ARG A 280 56.20 9.94 -17.64
C ARG A 280 56.69 11.37 -17.47
N ARG A 281 58.00 11.57 -17.66
CA ARG A 281 58.63 12.88 -17.73
C ARG A 281 58.20 13.61 -19.00
#